data_AF-A0A6M0BNM3-F1
#
_entry.id   AF-A0A6M0BNM3-F1
#
_cell.length_a   1.000
_cell.length_b   1.000
_cell.length_c   1.000
_cell.angle_alpha   90.00
_cell.angle_beta   90.00
_cell.angle_gamma   90.00
#
_symmetry.space_group_name_H-M   'P 1'
#
loop_
_entity.id
_entity.type
_entity.pdbx_description
1 polymer ?
#
loop_
_entity_poly.entity_id
_entity_poly.type
_entity_poly.pdbx_seq_one_letter_code
_entity_poly.pdbx_strand_id
1 'polypeptide(L)'
;MSIKTLTSRPYKGEIDLEAIAQLLNSSELVHQFHEWPSPAEMLMQLETPSVDKQRDICLWEDSNSQVMAIAGLIIPEIGADIAGILWFRVDPNAQGNNLEVQILEWGEKRMREVGRERNVKVKVLSGGHSDNVERIALLESCGFAIERYFLTMERSLTDPIPEAEFPEGFTLKHIENEADAAAWTKMFNQTFIDHWNHQDITVESVKNKLNDPKYRSELR
;
A
#
# COMPACT_ATOMS: atom_id res chain seq x y z
N MET A 1 34.66 5.20 8.12
CA MET A 1 33.26 5.05 8.57
C MET A 1 32.96 3.57 8.60
N SER A 2 32.53 3.03 9.75
CA SER A 2 32.23 1.60 9.87
C SER A 2 30.96 1.30 9.09
N ILE A 3 31.00 0.31 8.19
CA ILE A 3 29.82 -0.18 7.48
C ILE A 3 28.88 -0.72 8.56
N LYS A 4 27.71 -0.09 8.74
CA LYS A 4 26.66 -0.64 9.62
C LYS A 4 26.13 -1.92 8.95
N THR A 5 26.31 -3.08 9.57
CA THR A 5 25.70 -4.32 9.09
C THR A 5 24.19 -4.21 9.26
N LEU A 6 23.45 -4.42 8.17
CA LEU A 6 22.00 -4.48 8.18
C LEU A 6 21.53 -5.93 8.16
N THR A 7 20.50 -6.24 8.95
CA THR A 7 19.84 -7.55 8.94
C THR A 7 18.36 -7.37 8.60
N SER A 8 17.86 -8.12 7.62
CA SER A 8 16.44 -8.15 7.28
C SER A 8 15.71 -9.23 8.06
N ARG A 9 14.49 -8.94 8.55
CA ARG A 9 13.63 -9.93 9.22
C ARG A 9 12.14 -9.68 8.94
N PRO A 10 11.29 -10.72 9.06
CA PRO A 10 9.84 -10.54 8.99
C PRO A 10 9.28 -9.64 10.09
N TYR A 11 8.11 -9.07 9.82
CA TYR A 11 7.27 -8.38 10.81
C TYR A 11 6.76 -9.36 11.88
N LYS A 12 6.86 -8.96 13.15
CA LYS A 12 6.52 -9.79 14.32
C LYS A 12 5.23 -9.37 15.00
N GLY A 13 4.40 -8.55 14.35
CA GLY A 13 3.15 -8.06 14.92
C GLY A 13 3.37 -6.83 15.81
N GLU A 14 2.53 -6.70 16.84
CA GLU A 14 2.42 -5.48 17.66
C GLU A 14 3.74 -5.00 18.27
N ILE A 15 4.69 -5.91 18.53
CA ILE A 15 5.99 -5.56 19.11
C ILE A 15 6.85 -4.65 18.22
N ASP A 16 6.58 -4.63 16.91
CA ASP A 16 7.32 -3.80 15.95
C ASP A 16 6.65 -2.44 15.71
N LEU A 17 5.41 -2.22 16.16
CA LEU A 17 4.63 -1.02 15.81
C LEU A 17 5.28 0.26 16.31
N GLU A 18 5.86 0.26 17.51
CA GLU A 18 6.55 1.42 18.07
C GLU A 18 7.80 1.78 17.24
N ALA A 19 8.60 0.78 16.86
CA ALA A 19 9.79 1.00 16.05
C ALA A 19 9.44 1.47 14.63
N ILE A 20 8.35 0.94 14.06
CA ILE A 20 7.81 1.40 12.77
C ILE A 20 7.35 2.86 12.89
N ALA A 21 6.60 3.22 13.93
CA ALA A 21 6.15 4.59 14.15
C ALA A 21 7.33 5.58 14.26
N GLN A 22 8.39 5.19 14.96
CA GLN A 22 9.61 5.99 15.07
C GLN A 22 10.29 6.21 13.72
N LEU A 23 10.38 5.17 12.87
CA LEU A 23 10.90 5.28 11.51
C LEU A 23 10.04 6.21 10.64
N LEU A 24 8.72 6.09 10.71
CA LEU A 24 7.81 6.95 9.92
C LEU A 24 7.95 8.41 10.33
N ASN A 25 8.03 8.69 11.63
CA ASN A 25 8.24 10.05 12.15
C ASN A 25 9.61 10.61 11.75
N SER A 26 10.70 9.81 11.76
CA SER A 26 12.01 10.29 11.33
C SER A 26 12.05 10.61 9.83
N SER A 27 11.28 9.87 9.05
CA SER A 27 11.16 10.04 7.60
C SER A 27 10.34 11.30 7.26
N GLU A 28 9.20 11.52 7.90
CA GLU A 28 8.32 12.68 7.66
C GLU A 28 9.03 14.03 7.87
N LEU A 29 9.98 14.11 8.81
CA LEU A 29 10.72 15.34 9.09
C LEU A 29 11.67 15.77 7.94
N VAL A 30 11.97 14.88 7.00
CA VAL A 30 12.93 15.10 5.92
C VAL A 30 12.27 15.07 4.54
N HIS A 31 11.15 14.36 4.39
CA HIS A 31 10.48 14.23 3.10
C HIS A 31 9.71 15.49 2.72
N GLN A 32 9.92 15.92 1.47
CA GLN A 32 9.23 17.07 0.87
C GLN A 32 7.86 16.70 0.28
N PHE A 33 7.52 15.41 0.25
CA PHE A 33 6.33 14.88 -0.41
C PHE A 33 5.61 13.90 0.52
N HIS A 34 4.29 13.85 0.43
CA HIS A 34 3.52 12.76 1.04
C HIS A 34 3.80 11.46 0.28
N GLU A 35 4.50 10.53 0.93
CA GLU A 35 4.74 9.22 0.34
C GLU A 35 3.52 8.31 0.52
N TRP A 36 3.11 7.61 -0.55
CA TRP A 36 2.14 6.52 -0.47
C TRP A 36 2.86 5.20 -0.11
N PRO A 37 2.24 4.29 0.66
CA PRO A 37 1.01 4.48 1.44
C PRO A 37 1.22 5.40 2.65
N SER A 38 0.19 6.14 3.03
CA SER A 38 0.17 6.88 4.29
C SER A 38 0.38 5.93 5.49
N PRO A 39 0.84 6.44 6.66
CA PRO A 39 0.96 5.63 7.87
C PRO A 39 -0.33 4.86 8.23
N ALA A 40 -1.49 5.49 8.02
CA ALA A 40 -2.78 4.84 8.26
C ALA A 40 -3.05 3.67 7.30
N GLU A 41 -2.76 3.84 6.01
CA GLU A 41 -2.87 2.76 5.01
C GLU A 41 -1.88 1.62 5.29
N MET A 42 -0.65 1.93 5.72
CA MET A 42 0.33 0.93 6.15
C MET A 42 -0.21 0.09 7.30
N LEU A 43 -0.74 0.75 8.36
CA LEU A 43 -1.35 0.06 9.49
C LEU A 43 -2.53 -0.83 9.05
N MET A 44 -3.41 -0.34 8.18
CA MET A 44 -4.50 -1.15 7.64
C MET A 44 -3.99 -2.41 6.94
N GLN A 45 -2.90 -2.31 6.17
CA GLN A 45 -2.30 -3.48 5.55
C GLN A 45 -1.67 -4.43 6.57
N LEU A 46 -0.98 -3.90 7.59
CA LEU A 46 -0.44 -4.70 8.69
C LEU A 46 -1.54 -5.41 9.50
N GLU A 47 -2.77 -4.90 9.49
CA GLU A 47 -3.94 -5.51 10.14
C GLU A 47 -4.70 -6.47 9.20
N THR A 48 -4.50 -6.36 7.88
CA THR A 48 -5.26 -7.11 6.88
C THR A 48 -5.05 -8.64 7.03
N PRO A 49 -6.13 -9.44 7.19
CA PRO A 49 -6.01 -10.89 7.39
C PRO A 49 -5.41 -11.65 6.22
N SER A 50 -5.62 -11.19 4.98
CA SER A 50 -5.10 -11.85 3.77
C SER A 50 -3.62 -11.60 3.50
N VAL A 51 -2.98 -10.67 4.23
CA VAL A 51 -1.55 -10.38 4.10
C VAL A 51 -0.74 -11.41 4.88
N ASP A 52 0.18 -12.09 4.21
CA ASP A 52 1.14 -12.98 4.88
C ASP A 52 2.24 -12.15 5.53
N LYS A 53 1.99 -11.73 6.77
CA LYS A 53 2.88 -10.87 7.56
C LYS A 53 4.32 -11.40 7.69
N GLN A 54 4.52 -12.72 7.56
CA GLN A 54 5.85 -13.33 7.67
C GLN A 54 6.64 -13.31 6.37
N ARG A 55 5.97 -13.19 5.21
CA ARG A 55 6.59 -13.27 3.89
C ARG A 55 6.43 -11.99 3.06
N ASP A 56 5.40 -11.20 3.34
CA ASP A 56 5.00 -10.05 2.54
C ASP A 56 5.27 -8.72 3.25
N ILE A 57 5.78 -8.73 4.50
CA ILE A 57 6.25 -7.55 5.24
C ILE A 57 7.65 -7.83 5.81
N CYS A 58 8.59 -6.92 5.60
CA CYS A 58 9.98 -7.06 6.02
C CYS A 58 10.50 -5.77 6.65
N LEU A 59 11.33 -5.91 7.68
CA LEU A 59 12.04 -4.83 8.36
C LEU A 59 13.55 -5.04 8.21
N TRP A 60 14.30 -3.95 8.07
CA TRP A 60 15.76 -3.96 8.11
C TRP A 60 16.23 -3.24 9.36
N GLU A 61 17.11 -3.88 10.12
CA GLU A 61 17.65 -3.37 11.37
C GLU A 61 19.15 -3.20 11.30
N ASP A 62 19.68 -2.19 11.98
CA ASP A 62 21.12 -2.06 12.20
C ASP A 62 21.63 -2.95 13.34
N SER A 63 22.94 -2.91 13.61
CA SER A 63 23.58 -3.70 14.67
C SER A 63 23.08 -3.40 16.09
N ASN A 64 22.34 -2.30 16.29
CA ASN A 64 21.76 -1.91 17.57
C ASN A 64 20.27 -2.27 17.66
N SER A 65 19.76 -3.07 16.71
CA SER A 65 18.33 -3.41 16.59
C SER A 65 17.43 -2.20 16.31
N GLN A 66 17.98 -1.12 15.75
CA GLN A 66 17.17 0.01 15.32
C GLN A 66 16.61 -0.28 13.92
N VAL A 67 15.29 -0.13 13.73
CA VAL A 67 14.64 -0.30 12.44
C VAL A 67 15.01 0.86 11.50
N MET A 68 15.70 0.54 10.41
CA MET A 68 16.17 1.46 9.38
C MET A 68 15.29 1.47 8.14
N ALA A 69 14.52 0.42 7.91
CA ALA A 69 13.55 0.39 6.84
C ALA A 69 12.42 -0.59 7.11
N ILE A 70 11.28 -0.34 6.47
CA ILE A 70 10.17 -1.29 6.34
C ILE A 70 9.74 -1.35 4.88
N ALA A 71 9.40 -2.55 4.43
CA ALA A 71 8.79 -2.77 3.12
C ALA A 71 7.59 -3.72 3.23
N GLY A 72 6.65 -3.56 2.32
CA GLY A 72 5.52 -4.46 2.20
C GLY A 72 5.06 -4.65 0.77
N LEU A 73 4.46 -5.81 0.52
CA LEU A 73 3.88 -6.19 -0.76
C LEU A 73 2.36 -6.33 -0.63
N ILE A 74 1.63 -5.63 -1.50
CA ILE A 74 0.22 -5.88 -1.73
C ILE A 74 0.11 -6.82 -2.93
N ILE A 75 -0.30 -8.07 -2.68
CA ILE A 75 -0.34 -9.12 -3.69
C ILE A 75 -1.79 -9.53 -3.91
N PRO A 76 -2.37 -9.30 -5.11
CA PRO A 76 -3.69 -9.82 -5.45
C PRO A 76 -3.81 -11.33 -5.19
N GLU A 77 -4.95 -11.77 -4.68
CA GLU A 77 -5.20 -13.20 -4.39
C GLU A 77 -5.45 -14.01 -5.67
N ILE A 78 -6.10 -13.39 -6.65
CA ILE A 78 -6.55 -14.01 -7.90
C ILE A 78 -5.97 -13.28 -9.12
N GLY A 79 -5.93 -13.98 -10.26
CA GLY A 79 -5.47 -13.45 -11.54
C GLY A 79 -4.41 -14.32 -12.21
N ALA A 80 -4.43 -14.37 -13.54
CA ALA A 80 -3.42 -15.10 -14.33
C ALA A 80 -2.11 -14.31 -14.48
N ASP A 81 -2.21 -12.98 -14.41
CA ASP A 81 -1.11 -12.00 -14.45
C ASP A 81 -1.19 -11.12 -13.20
N ILE A 82 -0.37 -11.40 -12.19
CA ILE A 82 -0.41 -10.71 -10.89
C ILE A 82 0.64 -9.61 -10.84
N ALA A 83 0.22 -8.38 -10.55
CA ALA A 83 1.12 -7.28 -10.24
C ALA A 83 1.15 -7.03 -8.73
N GLY A 84 2.27 -7.38 -8.08
CA GLY A 84 2.48 -7.07 -6.66
C GLY A 84 2.94 -5.63 -6.50
N ILE A 85 2.30 -4.88 -5.61
CA ILE A 85 2.66 -3.48 -5.35
C ILE A 85 3.59 -3.43 -4.13
N LEU A 86 4.87 -3.12 -4.39
CA LEU A 86 5.91 -2.93 -3.39
C LEU A 86 5.95 -1.48 -2.96
N TRP A 87 5.74 -1.25 -1.66
CA TRP A 87 6.03 0.02 -1.00
C TRP A 87 7.12 -0.18 0.05
N PHE A 88 7.82 0.91 0.38
CA PHE A 88 8.83 0.90 1.42
C PHE A 88 9.13 2.29 1.97
N ARG A 89 9.63 2.34 3.20
CA ARG A 89 10.15 3.52 3.89
C ARG A 89 11.55 3.23 4.37
N VAL A 90 12.45 4.18 4.21
CA VAL A 90 13.85 4.07 4.59
C VAL A 90 14.21 5.29 5.42
N ASP A 91 14.89 5.07 6.55
CA ASP A 91 15.35 6.15 7.41
C ASP A 91 16.30 7.06 6.60
N PRO A 92 16.07 8.38 6.55
CA PRO A 92 16.92 9.29 5.78
C PRO A 92 18.39 9.29 6.19
N ASN A 93 18.70 8.87 7.43
CA ASN A 93 20.05 8.76 7.95
C ASN A 93 20.69 7.39 7.70
N ALA A 94 19.95 6.44 7.12
CA ALA A 94 20.48 5.15 6.71
C ALA A 94 21.32 5.32 5.43
N GLN A 95 22.53 5.85 5.58
CA GLN A 95 23.49 6.00 4.49
C GLN A 95 24.35 4.74 4.31
N GLY A 96 24.61 4.40 3.05
CA GLY A 96 25.43 3.25 2.68
C GLY A 96 24.70 1.93 2.84
N ASN A 97 25.13 0.91 2.10
CA ASN A 97 24.58 -0.46 2.00
C ASN A 97 23.58 -0.73 0.87
N ASN A 98 23.26 0.24 0.01
CA ASN A 98 22.29 0.06 -1.07
C ASN A 98 20.97 -0.54 -0.55
N LEU A 99 20.50 -0.06 0.60
CA LEU A 99 19.35 -0.63 1.32
C LEU A 99 18.10 -0.70 0.44
N GLU A 100 17.83 0.35 -0.32
CA GLU A 100 16.69 0.37 -1.24
C GLU A 100 16.81 -0.68 -2.36
N VAL A 101 18.03 -0.93 -2.86
CA VAL A 101 18.28 -2.03 -3.81
C VAL A 101 17.99 -3.39 -3.15
N GLN A 102 18.43 -3.60 -1.90
CA GLN A 102 18.12 -4.83 -1.16
C GLN A 102 16.60 -5.02 -0.97
N ILE A 103 15.86 -3.94 -0.74
CA ILE A 103 14.39 -3.96 -0.61
C ILE A 103 13.74 -4.37 -1.95
N LEU A 104 14.21 -3.80 -3.07
CA LEU A 104 13.73 -4.15 -4.41
C LEU A 104 14.01 -5.63 -4.73
N GLU A 105 15.23 -6.11 -4.46
CA GLU A 105 15.60 -7.52 -4.63
C GLU A 105 14.76 -8.47 -3.77
N TRP A 106 14.46 -8.07 -2.53
CA TRP A 106 13.57 -8.81 -1.63
C TRP A 106 12.16 -8.92 -2.22
N GLY A 107 11.59 -7.80 -2.69
CA GLY A 107 10.25 -7.76 -3.27
C GLY A 107 10.14 -8.60 -4.54
N GLU A 108 11.14 -8.52 -5.43
CA GLU A 108 11.21 -9.37 -6.63
C GLU A 108 11.33 -10.85 -6.30
N LYS A 109 12.19 -11.21 -5.32
CA LYS A 109 12.34 -12.59 -4.89
C LYS A 109 11.00 -13.13 -4.39
N ARG A 110 10.28 -12.36 -3.57
CA ARG A 110 8.97 -12.77 -3.06
C ARG A 110 7.94 -12.93 -4.18
N MET A 111 7.87 -12.00 -5.14
CA MET A 111 6.97 -12.15 -6.28
C MET A 111 7.32 -13.37 -7.16
N ARG A 112 8.61 -13.68 -7.36
CA ARG A 112 9.04 -14.93 -8.04
C ARG A 112 8.57 -16.18 -7.30
N GLU A 113 8.60 -16.19 -5.97
CA GLU A 113 8.03 -17.29 -5.17
C GLU A 113 6.53 -17.43 -5.39
N VAL A 114 5.78 -16.32 -5.34
CA VAL A 114 4.34 -16.31 -5.63
C VAL A 114 4.04 -16.86 -7.02
N GLY A 115 4.79 -16.45 -8.05
CA GLY A 115 4.61 -16.94 -9.42
C GLY A 115 4.81 -18.46 -9.52
N ARG A 116 5.79 -19.02 -8.81
CA ARG A 116 6.01 -20.48 -8.75
C ARG A 116 4.94 -21.21 -7.96
N GLU A 117 4.60 -20.72 -6.76
CA GLU A 117 3.62 -21.34 -5.85
C GLU A 117 2.23 -21.39 -6.46
N ARG A 118 1.83 -20.33 -7.17
CA ARG A 118 0.49 -20.18 -7.75
C ARG A 118 0.42 -20.53 -9.23
N ASN A 119 1.56 -20.80 -9.87
CA ASN A 119 1.68 -21.05 -11.31
C ASN A 119 1.06 -19.93 -12.16
N VAL A 120 1.46 -18.68 -11.88
CA VAL A 120 0.97 -17.46 -12.53
C VAL A 120 2.14 -16.59 -12.98
N LYS A 121 1.90 -15.72 -13.96
CA LYS A 121 2.88 -14.69 -14.31
C LYS A 121 2.82 -13.57 -13.27
N VAL A 122 3.98 -13.00 -12.98
CA VAL A 122 4.12 -11.97 -11.95
C VAL A 122 4.91 -10.79 -12.48
N LYS A 123 4.58 -9.60 -11.99
CA LYS A 123 5.42 -8.40 -12.06
C LYS A 123 5.42 -7.68 -10.72
N VAL A 124 6.45 -6.86 -10.49
CA VAL A 124 6.52 -5.95 -9.34
C VAL A 124 6.20 -4.54 -9.86
N LEU A 125 5.32 -3.85 -9.16
CA LEU A 125 5.11 -2.42 -9.29
C LEU A 125 5.64 -1.74 -8.04
N SER A 126 6.25 -0.57 -8.19
CA SER A 126 6.59 0.28 -7.06
C SER A 126 6.20 1.72 -7.36
N GLY A 127 5.82 2.46 -6.33
CA GLY A 127 5.32 3.81 -6.43
C GLY A 127 6.29 4.85 -5.90
N GLY A 128 6.14 6.08 -6.38
CA GLY A 128 6.87 7.24 -5.89
C GLY A 128 6.22 8.53 -6.39
N HIS A 129 6.52 9.64 -5.73
CA HIS A 129 6.12 10.96 -6.22
C HIS A 129 6.85 11.28 -7.53
N SER A 130 6.17 11.89 -8.49
CA SER A 130 6.75 12.21 -9.82
C SER A 130 7.94 13.17 -9.74
N ASP A 131 8.02 13.97 -8.68
CA ASP A 131 9.10 14.93 -8.47
C ASP A 131 10.27 14.34 -7.66
N ASN A 132 10.15 13.09 -7.17
CA ASN A 132 11.22 12.41 -6.46
C ASN A 132 12.19 11.77 -7.46
N VAL A 133 13.08 12.60 -8.02
CA VAL A 133 14.06 12.21 -9.05
C VAL A 133 15.01 11.11 -8.58
N GLU A 134 15.36 11.08 -7.30
CA GLU A 134 16.25 10.07 -6.71
C GLU A 134 15.58 8.69 -6.66
N ARG A 135 14.32 8.64 -6.20
CA ARG A 135 13.50 7.41 -6.23
C ARG A 135 13.32 6.88 -7.66
N ILE A 136 13.05 7.77 -8.62
CA ILE A 136 12.89 7.40 -10.04
C ILE A 136 14.19 6.82 -10.59
N ALA A 137 15.32 7.52 -10.43
CA ALA A 137 16.61 7.07 -10.95
C ALA A 137 17.05 5.74 -10.31
N LEU A 138 16.80 5.54 -9.02
CA LEU A 138 17.02 4.26 -8.35
C LEU A 138 16.20 3.15 -9.01
N LEU A 139 14.88 3.34 -9.15
CA LEU A 139 14.00 2.33 -9.73
C LEU A 139 14.41 1.97 -11.17
N GLU A 140 14.73 2.98 -11.99
CA GLU A 140 15.23 2.79 -13.35
C GLU A 140 16.56 2.01 -13.38
N SER A 141 17.47 2.29 -12.43
CA SER A 141 18.74 1.56 -12.31
C SER A 141 18.55 0.07 -11.96
N CYS A 142 17.42 -0.27 -11.32
CA CYS A 142 17.00 -1.64 -11.03
C CYS A 142 16.12 -2.26 -12.13
N GLY A 143 15.96 -1.60 -13.28
CA GLY A 143 15.22 -2.12 -14.43
C GLY A 143 13.71 -1.87 -14.40
N PHE A 144 13.21 -1.04 -13.49
CA PHE A 144 11.83 -0.57 -13.54
C PHE A 144 11.67 0.49 -14.62
N ALA A 145 10.45 0.64 -15.14
CA ALA A 145 10.07 1.71 -16.04
C ALA A 145 8.75 2.34 -15.57
N ILE A 146 8.53 3.60 -15.94
CA ILE A 146 7.29 4.30 -15.64
C ILE A 146 6.13 3.63 -16.39
N GLU A 147 5.22 3.03 -15.63
CA GLU A 147 4.03 2.36 -16.16
C GLU A 147 2.80 3.29 -16.15
N ARG A 148 2.66 4.14 -15.13
CA ARG A 148 1.46 4.94 -14.91
C ARG A 148 1.68 6.10 -13.95
N TYR A 149 0.89 7.16 -14.13
CA TYR A 149 0.75 8.27 -13.19
C TYR A 149 -0.62 8.26 -12.53
N PHE A 150 -0.67 8.71 -11.28
CA PHE A 150 -1.88 8.94 -10.51
C PHE A 150 -1.90 10.40 -10.06
N LEU A 151 -3.10 10.98 -9.97
CA LEU A 151 -3.30 12.36 -9.56
C LEU A 151 -4.06 12.39 -8.24
N THR A 152 -3.51 13.06 -7.24
CA THR A 152 -4.22 13.38 -6.01
C THR A 152 -4.94 14.71 -6.20
N MET A 153 -6.27 14.70 -6.08
CA MET A 153 -7.09 15.91 -6.15
C MET A 153 -7.57 16.28 -4.76
N GLU A 154 -7.37 17.53 -4.37
CA GLU A 154 -7.75 18.04 -3.05
C GLU A 154 -8.66 19.25 -3.19
N ARG A 155 -9.56 19.41 -2.23
CA ARG A 155 -10.44 20.58 -2.11
C ARG A 155 -10.51 21.01 -0.65
N SER A 156 -10.38 22.31 -0.41
CA SER A 156 -10.58 22.87 0.91
C SER A 156 -12.03 22.68 1.37
N LEU A 157 -12.21 22.27 2.63
CA LEU A 157 -13.51 22.22 3.30
C LEU A 157 -13.85 23.54 4.02
N THR A 158 -13.03 24.58 3.88
CA THR A 158 -13.33 25.92 4.42
C THR A 158 -14.42 26.62 3.62
N ASP A 159 -14.55 26.30 2.34
CA ASP A 159 -15.58 26.82 1.46
C ASP A 159 -16.79 25.88 1.47
N PRO A 160 -18.03 26.40 1.33
CA PRO A 160 -19.22 25.56 1.27
C PRO A 160 -19.16 24.56 0.11
N ILE A 161 -19.60 23.33 0.38
CA ILE A 161 -19.76 22.29 -0.64
C ILE A 161 -21.10 22.54 -1.36
N PRO A 162 -21.12 22.64 -2.70
CA PRO A 162 -22.37 22.78 -3.45
C PRO A 162 -23.31 21.60 -3.17
N GLU A 163 -24.61 21.89 -3.08
CA GLU A 163 -25.62 20.85 -2.98
C GLU A 163 -25.64 20.01 -4.25
N ALA A 164 -25.80 18.68 -4.11
CA ALA A 164 -25.81 17.76 -5.23
C ALA A 164 -27.17 17.77 -5.93
N GLU A 165 -27.18 17.94 -7.24
CA GLU A 165 -28.38 17.81 -8.07
C GLU A 165 -28.46 16.39 -8.66
N PHE A 166 -29.54 15.66 -8.36
CA PHE A 166 -29.76 14.32 -8.88
C PHE A 166 -30.62 14.35 -10.16
N PRO A 167 -30.26 13.59 -11.21
CA PRO A 167 -31.13 13.42 -12.37
C PRO A 167 -32.48 12.78 -11.99
N GLU A 168 -33.53 13.03 -12.79
CA GLU A 168 -34.84 12.43 -12.59
C GLU A 168 -34.73 10.90 -12.47
N GLY A 169 -35.36 10.33 -11.44
CA GLY A 169 -35.33 8.89 -11.16
C GLY A 169 -34.14 8.40 -10.33
N PHE A 170 -33.22 9.28 -9.91
CA PHE A 170 -32.10 8.94 -9.03
C PHE A 170 -32.25 9.55 -7.65
N THR A 171 -31.86 8.79 -6.62
CA THR A 171 -31.80 9.23 -5.24
C THR A 171 -30.52 8.72 -4.57
N LEU A 172 -30.12 9.38 -3.49
CA LEU A 172 -29.03 8.89 -2.64
C LEU A 172 -29.52 7.71 -1.80
N LYS A 173 -28.69 6.68 -1.66
CA LYS A 173 -28.92 5.55 -0.75
C LYS A 173 -27.61 5.13 -0.09
N HIS A 174 -27.65 4.91 1.23
CA HIS A 174 -26.53 4.35 1.98
C HIS A 174 -26.59 2.81 2.01
N ILE A 175 -25.45 2.16 2.28
CA ILE A 175 -25.41 0.72 2.53
C ILE A 175 -25.89 0.47 3.97
N GLU A 176 -27.10 -0.09 4.11
CA GLU A 176 -27.74 -0.30 5.42
C GLU A 176 -27.78 -1.77 5.84
N ASN A 177 -27.74 -2.68 4.88
CA ASN A 177 -27.92 -4.11 5.13
C ASN A 177 -27.06 -4.95 4.16
N GLU A 178 -27.09 -6.26 4.36
CA GLU A 178 -26.35 -7.21 3.55
C GLU A 178 -26.75 -7.22 2.08
N ALA A 179 -28.03 -7.01 1.76
CA ALA A 179 -28.49 -6.95 0.38
C ALA A 179 -27.93 -5.71 -0.34
N ASP A 180 -27.85 -4.57 0.35
CA ASP A 180 -27.22 -3.36 -0.18
C ASP A 180 -25.71 -3.55 -0.40
N ALA A 181 -25.02 -4.19 0.54
CA ALA A 181 -23.60 -4.50 0.39
C ALA A 181 -23.35 -5.42 -0.82
N ALA A 182 -24.21 -6.42 -1.04
CA ALA A 182 -24.11 -7.31 -2.19
C ALA A 182 -24.40 -6.58 -3.52
N ALA A 183 -25.45 -5.75 -3.56
CA ALA A 183 -25.78 -4.95 -4.73
C ALA A 183 -24.66 -3.95 -5.08
N TRP A 184 -24.12 -3.26 -4.08
CA TRP A 184 -23.00 -2.33 -4.25
C TRP A 184 -21.74 -3.04 -4.73
N THR A 185 -21.41 -4.20 -4.15
CA THR A 185 -20.26 -5.03 -4.58
C THR A 185 -20.34 -5.37 -6.06
N LYS A 186 -21.51 -5.85 -6.51
CA LYS A 186 -21.75 -6.19 -7.91
C LYS A 186 -21.60 -4.96 -8.83
N MET A 187 -22.21 -3.84 -8.45
CA MET A 187 -22.14 -2.58 -9.19
C MET A 187 -20.69 -2.09 -9.29
N PHE A 188 -19.93 -2.12 -8.20
CA PHE A 188 -18.53 -1.71 -8.16
C PHE A 188 -17.69 -2.56 -9.12
N ASN A 189 -17.74 -3.89 -9.02
CA ASN A 189 -16.99 -4.78 -9.90
C ASN A 189 -17.33 -4.57 -11.38
N GLN A 190 -18.62 -4.36 -11.70
CA GLN A 190 -19.03 -4.06 -13.08
C GLN A 190 -18.53 -2.70 -13.57
N THR A 191 -18.55 -1.68 -12.71
CA THR A 191 -18.17 -0.30 -13.08
C THR A 191 -16.67 -0.20 -13.37
N PHE A 192 -15.85 -0.95 -12.64
CA PHE A 192 -14.39 -0.88 -12.74
C PHE A 192 -13.77 -2.02 -13.55
N ILE A 193 -14.56 -2.85 -14.24
CA ILE A 193 -14.06 -4.02 -14.98
C ILE A 193 -12.93 -3.69 -15.98
N ASP A 194 -13.01 -2.53 -16.62
CA ASP A 194 -12.01 -2.06 -17.59
C ASP A 194 -10.93 -1.17 -16.95
N HIS A 195 -10.98 -0.95 -15.64
CA HIS A 195 -9.99 -0.16 -14.92
C HIS A 195 -8.65 -0.91 -14.87
N TRP A 196 -7.56 -0.17 -14.97
CA TRP A 196 -6.22 -0.73 -14.88
C TRP A 196 -5.99 -1.42 -13.52
N ASN A 197 -5.47 -2.64 -13.57
CA ASN A 197 -5.25 -3.49 -12.40
C ASN A 197 -6.53 -3.77 -11.58
N HIS A 198 -7.71 -3.75 -12.22
CA HIS A 198 -8.97 -4.13 -11.58
C HIS A 198 -8.90 -5.55 -11.02
N GLN A 199 -9.45 -5.71 -9.82
CA GLN A 199 -9.66 -6.98 -9.16
C GLN A 199 -11.04 -6.93 -8.52
N ASP A 200 -11.82 -7.99 -8.70
CA ASP A 200 -13.14 -8.07 -8.07
C ASP A 200 -12.99 -8.06 -6.55
N ILE A 201 -13.80 -7.22 -5.90
CA ILE A 201 -13.95 -7.24 -4.45
C ILE A 201 -15.08 -8.19 -4.06
N THR A 202 -15.00 -8.72 -2.84
CA THR A 202 -16.03 -9.61 -2.28
C THR A 202 -16.99 -8.84 -1.37
N VAL A 203 -18.21 -9.37 -1.21
CA VAL A 203 -19.18 -8.83 -0.24
C VAL A 203 -18.60 -8.84 1.17
N GLU A 204 -17.79 -9.84 1.50
CA GLU A 204 -17.11 -9.94 2.80
C GLU A 204 -16.10 -8.82 3.01
N SER A 205 -15.31 -8.46 1.98
CA SER A 205 -14.39 -7.30 2.05
C SER A 205 -15.15 -6.00 2.31
N VAL A 206 -16.31 -5.82 1.67
CA VAL A 206 -17.17 -4.64 1.89
C VAL A 206 -17.72 -4.63 3.32
N LYS A 207 -18.21 -5.77 3.83
CA LYS A 207 -18.68 -5.90 5.21
C LYS A 207 -17.57 -5.58 6.22
N ASN A 208 -16.37 -6.10 5.99
CA ASN A 208 -15.22 -5.84 6.86
C ASN A 208 -14.89 -4.35 6.91
N LYS A 209 -14.93 -3.64 5.78
CA LYS A 209 -14.75 -2.19 5.74
C LYS A 209 -15.85 -1.44 6.49
N LEU A 210 -17.10 -1.86 6.35
CA LEU A 210 -18.25 -1.23 7.03
C LEU A 210 -18.25 -1.47 8.55
N ASN A 211 -17.59 -2.53 9.00
CA ASN A 211 -17.46 -2.88 10.42
C ASN A 211 -16.11 -2.45 11.03
N ASP A 212 -15.25 -1.78 10.26
CA ASP A 212 -13.97 -1.26 10.77
C ASP A 212 -14.27 -0.27 11.91
N PRO A 213 -13.66 -0.41 13.10
CA PRO A 213 -13.88 0.52 14.22
C PRO A 213 -13.58 2.00 13.88
N LYS A 214 -12.78 2.26 12.84
CA LYS A 214 -12.46 3.61 12.34
C LYS A 214 -13.54 4.14 11.36
N TYR A 215 -14.46 3.29 10.89
CA TYR A 215 -15.56 3.68 10.03
C TYR A 215 -16.64 4.43 10.83
N ARG A 216 -16.77 5.73 10.56
CA ARG A 216 -17.74 6.61 11.22
C ARG A 216 -19.10 6.57 10.53
N SER A 217 -19.89 5.55 10.89
CA SER A 217 -21.24 5.34 10.33
C SER A 217 -22.24 6.46 10.64
N GLU A 218 -21.97 7.26 11.66
CA GLU A 218 -22.77 8.41 12.09
C GLU A 218 -22.56 9.67 11.25
N LEU A 219 -21.52 9.70 10.40
CA LEU A 219 -21.26 10.80 9.46
C LEU A 219 -21.93 10.59 8.09
N ARG A 220 -22.91 9.69 8.03
CA ARG A 220 -23.71 9.41 6.82
C ARG A 220 -24.78 10.48 6.61
#